data_AF-A0A6G4VHS5-F1
#
_entry.id   AF-A0A6G4VHS5-F1
#
_cell.length_a   1.000
_cell.length_b   1.000
_cell.length_c   1.000
_cell.angle_alpha   90.00
_cell.angle_beta   90.00
_cell.angle_gamma   90.00
#
_symmetry.space_group_name_H-M   'P 1'
#
loop_
_entity.id
_entity.type
_entity.pdbx_description
1 polymer ?
#
loop_
_entity_poly.entity_id
_entity_poly.type
_entity_poly.pdbx_seq_one_letter_code
_entity_poly.pdbx_strand_id
1 'polypeptide(L)'
;FLDMWETNEVLTALLRVGVSNTAGAERMQNIFKEQLLPVVIKVCPDPEQAPARAALCASHVLGMALTRYVLKFPPAVALHREEILAWLGPTLQRYLTAPHPGHPGVPLR
;
A
#
# COMPACT_ATOMS: atom_id res chain seq x y z
N PHE A 1 -0.18 9.49 4.38
CA PHE A 1 0.86 8.60 3.82
C PHE A 1 2.24 9.24 3.93
N LEU A 2 2.55 10.33 3.23
CA LEU A 2 3.90 10.91 3.23
C LEU A 2 4.38 11.38 4.61
N ASP A 3 3.53 12.07 5.39
CA ASP A 3 3.88 12.47 6.76
C ASP A 3 4.30 11.28 7.62
N MET A 4 3.59 10.16 7.46
CA MET A 4 3.86 8.93 8.20
C MET A 4 5.23 8.34 7.85
N TRP A 5 5.76 8.51 6.64
CA TRP A 5 7.08 8.00 6.26
C TRP A 5 8.20 9.02 6.44
N GLU A 6 7.90 10.31 6.33
CA GLU A 6 8.88 11.40 6.46
C GLU A 6 9.20 11.72 7.94
N THR A 7 8.23 11.53 8.84
CA THR A 7 8.40 11.85 10.27
C THR A 7 8.66 10.63 11.15
N ASN A 8 8.56 9.41 10.61
CA ASN A 8 8.65 8.19 11.38
C ASN A 8 9.75 7.26 10.86
N GLU A 9 10.97 7.48 11.35
CA GLU A 9 12.13 6.63 11.04
C GLU A 9 11.89 5.15 11.40
N VAL A 10 11.01 4.87 12.37
CA VAL A 10 10.65 3.51 12.80
C VAL A 10 9.97 2.74 11.67
N LEU A 11 9.15 3.38 10.84
CA LEU A 11 8.49 2.71 9.71
C LEU A 11 9.47 2.36 8.60
N THR A 12 10.43 3.24 8.30
CA THR A 12 11.51 2.93 7.36
C THR A 12 12.39 1.79 7.87
N ALA A 13 12.72 1.79 9.17
CA ALA A 13 13.46 0.70 9.81
C ALA A 13 12.67 -0.61 9.77
N LEU A 14 11.37 -0.57 10.11
CA LEU A 14 10.49 -1.73 10.06
C LEU A 14 10.39 -2.31 8.65
N LEU A 15 10.34 -1.46 7.62
CA LEU A 15 10.35 -1.91 6.23
C LEU A 15 11.64 -2.66 5.88
N ARG A 16 12.81 -2.14 6.30
CA ARG A 16 14.11 -2.83 6.08
C ARG A 16 14.19 -4.17 6.81
N VAL A 17 13.73 -4.23 8.05
CA VAL A 17 13.72 -5.46 8.86
C VAL A 17 12.70 -6.45 8.30
N GLY A 18 11.53 -5.97 7.87
CA GLY A 18 10.46 -6.79 7.32
C GLY A 18 10.80 -7.48 6.00
N VAL A 19 11.65 -6.88 5.17
CA VAL A 19 12.14 -7.53 3.94
C VAL A 19 13.32 -8.48 4.17
N SER A 20 13.97 -8.43 5.33
CA SER A 20 15.24 -9.15 5.58
C SER A 20 15.11 -10.30 6.58
N ASN A 21 14.08 -10.34 7.42
CA ASN A 21 13.84 -11.46 8.34
C ASN A 21 12.35 -11.73 8.60
N THR A 22 12.08 -12.95 9.06
CA THR A 22 10.72 -13.45 9.31
C THR A 22 9.99 -12.70 10.42
N ALA A 23 10.65 -12.37 11.53
CA ALA A 23 10.04 -11.63 12.64
C ALA A 23 9.56 -10.22 12.22
N GLY A 24 10.33 -9.55 11.37
CA GLY A 24 9.94 -8.28 10.76
C GLY A 24 8.74 -8.44 9.84
N ALA A 25 8.73 -9.48 9.01
CA ALA A 25 7.62 -9.77 8.10
C ALA A 25 6.33 -10.04 8.89
N GLU A 26 6.39 -10.84 9.95
CA GLU A 26 5.26 -11.10 10.87
C GLU A 26 4.73 -9.81 11.48
N ARG A 27 5.62 -8.91 11.92
CA ARG A 27 5.21 -7.62 12.47
C ARG A 27 4.49 -6.75 11.45
N MET A 28 4.95 -6.71 10.19
CA MET A 28 4.23 -6.01 9.11
C MET A 28 2.88 -6.66 8.79
N GLN A 29 2.80 -8.00 8.80
CA GLN A 29 1.55 -8.72 8.61
C GLN A 29 0.53 -8.44 9.73
N ASN A 30 0.98 -8.28 10.97
CA ASN A 30 0.10 -7.90 12.08
C ASN A 30 -0.44 -6.48 11.91
N ILE A 31 0.41 -5.51 11.56
CA ILE A 31 -0.03 -4.14 11.24
C ILE A 31 -1.05 -4.15 10.09
N PHE A 32 -0.80 -4.93 9.05
CA PHE A 32 -1.74 -5.09 7.94
C PHE A 32 -3.11 -5.59 8.43
N LYS A 33 -3.12 -6.66 9.23
CA LYS A 33 -4.35 -7.29 9.75
C LYS A 33 -5.11 -6.38 10.73
N GLU A 34 -4.39 -5.68 11.60
CA GLU A 34 -4.97 -4.92 12.71
C GLU A 34 -5.35 -3.48 12.33
N GLN A 35 -4.66 -2.88 11.36
CA GLN A 35 -4.85 -1.47 11.02
C GLN A 35 -5.41 -1.27 9.62
N LEU A 36 -4.79 -1.86 8.59
CA LEU A 36 -5.20 -1.61 7.21
C LEU A 36 -6.49 -2.36 6.85
N LEU A 37 -6.54 -3.66 7.14
CA LEU A 37 -7.68 -4.50 6.76
C LEU A 37 -9.02 -3.97 7.32
N PRO A 38 -9.14 -3.56 8.61
CA PRO A 38 -10.40 -3.02 9.13
C PRO A 38 -10.84 -1.72 8.45
N VAL A 39 -9.90 -0.89 8.01
CA VAL A 39 -10.21 0.33 7.24
C VAL A 39 -10.77 -0.03 5.87
N VAL A 40 -10.14 -1.00 5.18
CA VAL A 40 -10.59 -1.44 3.86
C VAL A 40 -11.97 -2.11 3.93
N ILE A 41 -12.23 -2.93 4.94
CA ILE A 41 -13.56 -3.55 5.15
C ILE A 41 -14.66 -2.49 5.25
N LYS A 42 -14.40 -1.34 5.88
CA LYS A 42 -15.39 -0.26 6.05
C LYS A 42 -15.75 0.47 4.75
N VAL A 43 -14.84 0.48 3.77
CA VAL A 43 -15.00 1.26 2.52
C VAL A 43 -15.19 0.39 1.29
N CYS A 44 -14.88 -0.90 1.39
CA CYS A 44 -15.03 -1.85 0.29
C CYS A 44 -16.50 -2.22 0.10
N PRO A 45 -17.05 -2.12 -1.13
CA PRO A 45 -18.42 -2.54 -1.42
C PRO A 45 -18.67 -4.04 -1.19
N ASP A 46 -17.63 -4.86 -1.30
CA ASP A 46 -17.70 -6.32 -1.16
C ASP A 46 -16.72 -6.80 -0.07
N PRO A 47 -17.22 -7.19 1.12
CA PRO A 47 -16.39 -7.66 2.23
C PRO A 47 -15.49 -8.84 1.88
N GLU A 48 -15.92 -9.76 1.01
CA GLU A 48 -15.14 -10.94 0.59
C GLU A 48 -13.89 -10.53 -0.19
N GLN A 49 -13.94 -9.40 -0.89
CA GLN A 49 -12.80 -8.86 -1.63
C GLN A 49 -11.88 -7.96 -0.80
N ALA A 50 -12.31 -7.55 0.40
CA ALA A 50 -11.58 -6.60 1.22
C ALA A 50 -10.13 -7.04 1.53
N PRO A 51 -9.83 -8.33 1.86
CA PRO A 51 -8.45 -8.77 2.09
C PRO A 51 -7.54 -8.59 0.87
N ALA A 52 -8.01 -8.97 -0.32
CA ALA A 52 -7.24 -8.83 -1.55
C ALA A 52 -7.02 -7.36 -1.92
N ARG A 53 -8.04 -6.52 -1.77
CA ARG A 53 -7.94 -5.07 -2.03
C ARG A 53 -7.02 -4.37 -1.04
N ALA A 54 -7.04 -4.77 0.22
CA ALA A 54 -6.10 -4.30 1.23
C ALA A 54 -4.66 -4.66 0.84
N ALA A 55 -4.42 -5.90 0.38
CA ALA A 55 -3.10 -6.34 -0.05
C ALA A 55 -2.58 -5.52 -1.25
N LEU A 56 -3.44 -5.20 -2.22
CA LEU A 56 -3.10 -4.32 -3.36
C LEU A 56 -2.78 -2.88 -2.92
N CYS A 57 -3.54 -2.34 -1.98
CA CYS A 57 -3.23 -1.02 -1.41
C CYS A 57 -1.89 -1.03 -0.68
N ALA A 58 -1.65 -2.06 0.15
CA ALA A 58 -0.41 -2.22 0.89
C ALA A 58 0.79 -2.35 -0.06
N SER A 59 0.71 -3.16 -1.10
CA SER A 59 1.82 -3.36 -2.04
C SER A 59 2.21 -2.06 -2.74
N HIS A 60 1.24 -1.24 -3.14
CA HIS A 60 1.49 0.03 -3.80
C HIS A 60 2.16 1.04 -2.86
N VAL A 61 1.65 1.17 -1.64
CA VAL A 61 2.17 2.03 -0.57
C VAL A 61 3.60 1.61 -0.17
N LEU A 62 3.81 0.33 0.09
CA LEU A 62 5.10 -0.21 0.51
C LEU A 62 6.13 -0.16 -0.62
N GLY A 63 5.75 -0.42 -1.87
CA GLY A 63 6.63 -0.29 -3.04
C GLY A 63 7.12 1.14 -3.25
N MET A 64 6.22 2.12 -3.12
CA MET A 64 6.61 3.54 -3.19
C MET A 64 7.55 3.91 -2.04
N ALA A 65 7.26 3.46 -0.82
CA ALA A 65 8.11 3.72 0.34
C ALA A 65 9.49 3.06 0.23
N LEU A 66 9.54 1.80 -0.24
CA LEU A 66 10.77 1.05 -0.46
C LEU A 66 11.67 1.75 -1.47
N THR A 67 11.12 2.11 -2.63
CA THR A 67 11.87 2.74 -3.73
C THR A 67 12.35 4.15 -3.39
N ARG A 68 11.55 4.94 -2.64
CA ARG A 68 11.90 6.31 -2.28
C ARG A 68 12.80 6.42 -1.04
N TYR A 69 12.50 5.71 0.04
CA TYR A 69 13.16 5.93 1.34
C TYR A 69 14.26 4.92 1.66
N VAL A 70 14.16 3.69 1.16
CA VAL A 70 15.12 2.62 1.45
C VAL A 70 16.15 2.51 0.32
N LEU A 71 15.68 2.21 -0.90
CA LEU A 71 16.54 2.05 -2.07
C LEU A 71 16.97 3.39 -2.68
N LYS A 72 16.20 4.46 -2.42
CA LYS A 72 16.47 5.83 -2.86
C LYS A 72 16.73 5.93 -4.36
N PHE A 73 15.84 5.37 -5.17
CA PHE A 73 15.91 5.52 -6.62
C PHE A 73 15.82 7.01 -7.00
N PRO A 74 16.79 7.57 -7.76
CA PRO A 74 16.82 9.02 -8.00
C PRO A 74 15.51 9.60 -8.55
N PRO A 75 14.81 8.97 -9.51
CA PRO A 75 13.50 9.46 -9.96
C PRO A 75 12.42 9.42 -8.88
N ALA A 76 12.44 8.38 -8.03
CA ALA A 76 11.47 8.22 -6.96
C ALA A 76 11.68 9.22 -5.82
N VAL A 77 12.92 9.67 -5.58
CA VAL A 77 13.28 10.71 -4.60
C VAL A 77 12.95 12.11 -5.15
N ALA A 78 13.11 12.33 -6.45
CA ALA A 78 12.87 13.62 -7.09
C ALA A 78 11.38 14.03 -7.13
N LEU A 79 10.45 13.07 -7.10
CA LEU A 79 9.01 13.36 -7.11
C LEU A 79 8.62 14.26 -5.93
N HIS A 80 7.85 15.30 -6.21
CA HIS A 80 7.23 16.12 -5.19
C HIS A 80 6.05 15.40 -4.54
N ARG A 81 5.72 15.83 -3.32
CA ARG A 81 4.61 15.29 -2.53
C ARG A 81 3.28 15.28 -3.30
N GLU A 82 2.98 16.38 -3.98
CA GLU A 82 1.73 16.53 -4.75
C GLU A 82 1.68 15.57 -5.94
N GLU A 83 2.80 15.36 -6.64
CA GLU A 83 2.88 14.40 -7.74
C GLU A 83 2.65 12.98 -7.25
N ILE A 84 3.26 12.59 -6.12
CA ILE A 84 3.05 11.27 -5.51
C ILE A 84 1.57 11.10 -5.17
N LEU A 85 0.94 12.08 -4.52
CA LEU A 85 -0.48 11.99 -4.17
C LEU A 85 -1.38 11.91 -5.41
N ALA A 86 -1.05 12.65 -6.47
CA ALA A 86 -1.78 12.64 -7.73
C ALA A 86 -1.68 11.27 -8.45
N TRP A 87 -0.54 10.57 -8.36
CA TRP A 87 -0.38 9.22 -8.90
C TRP A 87 -1.02 8.14 -8.02
N LEU A 88 -0.81 8.21 -6.70
CA LEU A 88 -1.24 7.16 -5.77
C LEU A 88 -2.74 7.22 -5.50
N GLY A 89 -3.31 8.42 -5.37
CA GLY A 89 -4.72 8.62 -4.98
C GLY A 89 -5.71 7.85 -5.87
N PRO A 90 -5.72 8.09 -7.20
CA PRO A 90 -6.59 7.37 -8.13
C PRO A 90 -6.31 5.86 -8.16
N THR A 91 -5.05 5.45 -7.99
CA THR A 91 -4.65 4.04 -8.00
C THR A 91 -5.20 3.29 -6.79
N LEU A 92 -5.05 3.86 -5.59
CA LEU A 92 -5.60 3.30 -4.37
C LEU A 92 -7.14 3.31 -4.39
N GLN A 93 -7.75 4.40 -4.87
CA GLN A 93 -9.20 4.47 -5.05
C GLN A 93 -9.69 3.36 -5.98
N ARG A 94 -8.98 3.11 -7.09
CA ARG A 94 -9.31 2.00 -8.01
C ARG A 94 -9.26 0.65 -7.30
N TYR A 95 -8.24 0.36 -6.51
CA TYR A 95 -8.21 -0.90 -5.75
C TYR A 95 -9.36 -1.01 -4.75
N LEU A 96 -9.78 0.08 -4.12
CA LEU A 96 -10.86 0.06 -3.13
C LEU A 96 -12.25 -0.07 -3.75
N THR A 97 -12.50 0.55 -4.91
CA THR A 97 -13.88 0.72 -5.39
C THR A 97 -14.15 0.23 -6.81
N ALA A 98 -13.14 -0.12 -7.61
CA ALA A 98 -13.39 -0.63 -8.97
C ALA A 98 -14.10 -2.00 -8.93
N PRO A 99 -14.95 -2.32 -9.93
CA PRO A 99 -15.52 -3.65 -10.08
C PRO A 99 -14.44 -4.74 -10.10
N HIS A 100 -14.77 -5.93 -9.60
CA HIS A 100 -13.87 -7.06 -9.67
C HIS A 100 -13.54 -7.40 -11.14
N PRO A 101 -12.26 -7.55 -11.52
CA PRO A 101 -11.87 -7.80 -12.91
C PRO A 101 -12.30 -9.17 -13.47
N GLY A 102 -12.95 -10.01 -12.65
CA GLY A 102 -13.54 -11.30 -13.04
C GLY A 102 -15.06 -11.39 -12.88
N HIS A 103 -15.77 -10.29 -12.61
CA HIS A 103 -17.24 -10.30 -12.63
C HIS A 103 -17.71 -10.55 -14.07
N PRO A 104 -18.69 -11.44 -14.36
CA PRO A 104 -19.25 -11.59 -15.69
C PRO A 104 -19.66 -10.23 -16.26
N GLY A 105 -18.92 -9.74 -17.27
CA GLY A 105 -19.13 -8.44 -17.91
C GLY A 105 -17.89 -7.53 -18.05
N VAL A 106 -16.79 -7.76 -17.33
CA VAL A 106 -15.56 -6.95 -17.46
C VAL A 106 -14.41 -7.79 -18.03
N PRO A 107 -14.05 -7.64 -19.31
CA PRO A 107 -12.89 -8.35 -19.86
C PRO A 107 -11.59 -7.81 -19.25
N LEU A 108 -10.66 -8.72 -18.95
CA LEU A 108 -9.26 -8.40 -18.70
C LEU A 108 -8.68 -7.85 -20.01
N ARG A 109 -8.57 -6.54 -20.11
CA ARG A 109 -7.87 -5.87 -21.22
C ARG A 109 -6.37 -5.81 -20.94
#